data_AF-A0A6G0V5Z7-F1
#
_entry.id   AF-A0A6G0V5Z7-F1
#
_cell.length_a   1.000
_cell.length_b   1.000
_cell.length_c   1.000
_cell.angle_alpha   90.00
_cell.angle_beta   90.00
_cell.angle_gamma   90.00
#
_symmetry.space_group_name_H-M   'P 1'
#
loop_
_entity.id
_entity.type
_entity.pdbx_description
1 polymer ?
#
loop_
_entity_poly.entity_id
_entity_poly.type
_entity_poly.pdbx_seq_one_letter_code
_entity_poly.pdbx_strand_id
1 'polypeptide(L)'
;MVDTQLEGEAVAQGEEAQEITMENLADVFGFSLEEVYKSGVKYYKDKERCGELQVDYPVRLRFMALAKQVRYGPFKDELVNVGWFDLVGNDASKEWRKLGTLGREEAMLEFVRLLDVVCPPFKPTINEKAALETSQAILDRRRESSGILNSANYSHLISGNAETGEVLKKYEEQRRQIQEALNKATYHQFLTYAQQTFPGDPAKT
;
A
#
# COMPACT_ATOMS: atom_id res chain seq x y z
N MET A 1 -48.25 28.21 26.67
CA MET A 1 -47.11 29.14 26.52
C MET A 1 -45.86 28.27 26.60
N VAL A 2 -45.69 27.44 25.58
CA VAL A 2 -44.65 27.44 24.54
C VAL A 2 -43.22 27.30 25.09
N ASP A 3 -42.73 26.09 24.90
CA ASP A 3 -41.43 25.53 25.20
C ASP A 3 -40.26 26.36 24.64
N THR A 4 -39.22 26.49 25.47
CA THR A 4 -37.92 27.05 25.09
C THR A 4 -37.03 25.90 24.67
N GLN A 5 -36.98 25.61 23.37
CA GLN A 5 -36.02 24.69 22.77
C GLN A 5 -34.78 25.50 22.35
N LEU A 6 -33.68 25.29 23.06
CA LEU A 6 -32.35 25.73 22.65
C LEU A 6 -31.90 24.82 21.50
N GLU A 7 -31.94 25.32 20.27
CA GLU A 7 -31.28 24.67 19.13
C GLU A 7 -29.77 24.96 19.23
N GLY A 8 -29.02 23.93 19.61
CA GLY A 8 -27.57 23.93 19.48
C GLY A 8 -27.20 23.84 18.01
N GLU A 9 -26.61 24.92 17.50
CA GLU A 9 -25.97 24.97 16.19
C GLU A 9 -24.81 23.96 16.17
N ALA A 10 -25.03 22.82 15.52
CA ALA A 10 -23.96 21.93 15.12
C ALA A 10 -23.18 22.62 14.00
N VAL A 11 -22.09 23.29 14.37
CA VAL A 11 -21.10 23.79 13.42
C VAL A 11 -20.40 22.58 12.81
N ALA A 12 -20.96 22.08 11.71
CA ALA A 12 -20.23 21.23 10.78
C ALA A 12 -19.14 22.11 10.15
N GLN A 13 -17.95 22.08 10.75
CA GLN A 13 -16.74 22.60 10.12
C GLN A 13 -16.51 21.75 8.87
N GLY A 14 -16.92 22.27 7.72
CA GLY A 14 -16.51 21.73 6.44
C GLY A 14 -15.01 21.91 6.34
N GLU A 15 -14.27 20.80 6.38
CA GLU A 15 -12.90 20.78 5.90
C GLU A 15 -12.96 21.19 4.42
N GLU A 16 -12.46 22.39 4.09
CA GLU A 16 -12.22 22.77 2.70
C GLU A 16 -11.38 21.67 2.06
N ALA A 17 -11.95 20.98 1.08
CA ALA A 17 -11.26 19.93 0.37
C ALA A 17 -10.02 20.53 -0.32
N GLN A 18 -8.84 20.26 0.25
CA GLN A 18 -7.58 20.68 -0.35
C GLN A 18 -7.52 20.17 -1.79
N GLU A 19 -7.40 21.09 -2.75
CA GLU A 19 -7.29 20.73 -4.16
C GLU A 19 -5.99 19.95 -4.39
N ILE A 20 -6.11 18.73 -4.93
CA ILE A 20 -4.95 17.90 -5.28
C ILE A 20 -4.35 18.49 -6.56
N THR A 21 -3.07 18.83 -6.56
CA THR A 21 -2.33 19.41 -7.70
C THR A 21 -1.08 18.59 -7.97
N MET A 22 -0.39 18.81 -9.10
CA MET A 22 0.87 18.09 -9.39
C MET A 22 1.94 18.38 -8.33
N GLU A 23 1.94 19.60 -7.80
CA GLU A 23 2.94 20.08 -6.85
C GLU A 23 2.74 19.50 -5.45
N ASN A 24 1.49 19.31 -5.02
CA ASN A 24 1.18 18.86 -3.65
C ASN A 24 0.84 17.37 -3.55
N LEU A 25 0.72 16.65 -4.67
CA LEU A 25 0.25 15.26 -4.65
C LEU A 25 1.11 14.35 -3.77
N ALA A 26 2.43 14.52 -3.81
CA ALA A 26 3.34 13.74 -2.99
C ALA A 26 3.14 14.02 -1.48
N ASP A 27 2.86 15.27 -1.12
CA ASP A 27 2.58 15.65 0.27
C ASP A 27 1.21 15.13 0.72
N VAL A 28 0.22 15.13 -0.18
CA VAL A 28 -1.15 14.69 0.11
C VAL A 28 -1.26 13.17 0.26
N PHE A 29 -0.50 12.40 -0.52
CA PHE A 29 -0.62 10.94 -0.61
C PHE A 29 0.59 10.15 -0.08
N GLY A 30 1.72 10.80 0.18
CA GLY A 30 2.98 10.14 0.58
C GLY A 30 3.65 9.31 -0.51
N PHE A 31 3.17 9.41 -1.76
CA PHE A 31 3.64 8.63 -2.91
C PHE A 31 3.76 9.50 -4.16
N SER A 32 4.56 9.08 -5.13
CA SER A 32 4.60 9.73 -6.45
C SER A 32 3.28 9.57 -7.21
N LEU A 33 3.02 10.45 -8.19
CA LEU A 33 1.82 10.40 -9.05
C LEU A 33 1.59 9.00 -9.64
N GLU A 34 2.64 8.36 -10.13
CA GLU A 34 2.53 7.05 -10.75
C GLU A 34 2.13 5.97 -9.74
N GLU A 35 2.65 6.02 -8.52
CA GLU A 35 2.31 5.10 -7.42
C GLU A 35 0.89 5.29 -6.92
N VAL A 36 0.46 6.56 -6.76
CA VAL A 36 -0.92 6.90 -6.38
C VAL A 36 -1.89 6.45 -7.47
N TYR A 37 -1.60 6.74 -8.74
CA TYR A 37 -2.44 6.31 -9.86
C TYR A 37 -2.55 4.78 -9.94
N LYS A 38 -1.43 4.05 -9.86
CA LYS A 38 -1.43 2.57 -9.87
C LYS A 38 -2.25 2.01 -8.71
N SER A 39 -2.07 2.56 -7.51
CA SER A 39 -2.83 2.18 -6.32
C SER A 39 -4.31 2.51 -6.47
N GLY A 40 -4.64 3.68 -7.04
CA GLY A 40 -6.00 4.14 -7.30
C GLY A 40 -6.73 3.27 -8.33
N VAL A 41 -6.09 2.88 -9.43
CA VAL A 41 -6.68 1.95 -10.41
C VAL A 41 -7.00 0.60 -9.76
N LYS A 42 -6.11 0.08 -8.92
CA LYS A 42 -6.36 -1.17 -8.18
C LYS A 42 -7.52 -0.99 -7.19
N TYR A 43 -7.47 0.07 -6.38
CA TYR A 43 -8.48 0.39 -5.38
C TYR A 43 -9.86 0.54 -6.00
N TYR A 44 -9.99 1.32 -7.08
CA TYR A 44 -11.24 1.50 -7.82
C TYR A 44 -11.82 0.16 -8.28
N LYS A 45 -10.99 -0.69 -8.91
CA LYS A 45 -11.43 -2.01 -9.41
C LYS A 45 -11.88 -2.93 -8.28
N ASP A 46 -11.13 -2.94 -7.18
CA ASP A 46 -11.44 -3.78 -6.02
C ASP A 46 -12.77 -3.35 -5.40
N LYS A 47 -12.98 -2.04 -5.23
CA LYS A 47 -14.22 -1.46 -4.66
C LYS A 47 -15.44 -1.59 -5.59
N GLU A 48 -15.25 -1.45 -6.89
CA GLU A 48 -16.32 -1.68 -7.87
C GLU A 48 -16.71 -3.18 -7.89
N ARG A 49 -15.72 -4.09 -7.84
CA ARG A 49 -15.94 -5.54 -7.86
C ARG A 49 -16.66 -6.06 -6.62
N CYS A 50 -16.34 -5.54 -5.42
CA CYS A 50 -17.02 -5.95 -4.18
C CYS A 50 -18.36 -5.22 -3.95
N GLY A 51 -18.71 -4.26 -4.81
CA GLY A 51 -19.95 -3.50 -4.74
C GLY A 51 -19.93 -2.33 -3.76
N GLU A 52 -18.82 -2.10 -3.05
CA GLU A 52 -18.65 -0.98 -2.09
C GLU A 52 -18.58 0.39 -2.77
N LEU A 53 -18.25 0.43 -4.07
CA LEU A 53 -18.28 1.64 -4.88
C LEU A 53 -19.23 1.46 -6.07
N GLN A 54 -20.35 2.18 -6.03
CA GLN A 54 -21.27 2.32 -7.16
C GLN A 54 -21.05 3.71 -7.77
N VAL A 55 -20.49 3.75 -8.98
CA VAL A 55 -20.31 4.98 -9.74
C VAL A 55 -21.35 5.10 -10.84
N ASP A 56 -21.86 6.31 -11.03
CA ASP A 56 -22.77 6.63 -12.12
C ASP A 56 -22.11 6.36 -13.48
N TYR A 57 -22.94 6.02 -14.47
CA TYR A 57 -22.46 5.65 -15.80
C TYR A 57 -21.53 6.70 -16.45
N PRO A 58 -21.82 8.01 -16.42
CA PRO A 58 -20.91 9.02 -16.97
C PRO A 58 -19.54 9.06 -16.26
N VAL A 59 -19.54 8.88 -14.93
CA VAL A 59 -18.31 8.83 -14.12
C VAL A 59 -17.49 7.59 -14.49
N ARG A 60 -18.14 6.44 -14.68
CA ARG A 60 -17.49 5.22 -15.16
C ARG A 60 -16.83 5.43 -16.52
N LEU A 61 -17.54 6.07 -17.47
CA LEU A 61 -16.98 6.40 -18.77
C LEU A 61 -15.76 7.32 -18.64
N ARG A 62 -15.79 8.29 -17.72
CA ARG A 62 -14.66 9.18 -17.45
C ARG A 62 -13.44 8.42 -16.92
N PHE A 63 -13.61 7.50 -15.97
CA PHE A 63 -12.51 6.63 -15.51
C PHE A 63 -11.92 5.79 -16.65
N MET A 64 -12.77 5.20 -17.50
CA MET A 64 -12.33 4.42 -18.66
C MET A 64 -11.53 5.29 -19.64
N ALA A 65 -12.02 6.50 -19.94
CA ALA A 65 -11.37 7.45 -20.82
C ALA A 65 -9.99 7.87 -20.29
N LEU A 66 -9.90 8.25 -19.01
CA LEU A 66 -8.64 8.63 -18.38
C LEU A 66 -7.63 7.47 -18.36
N ALA A 67 -8.07 6.26 -18.01
CA ALA A 67 -7.20 5.08 -18.03
C ALA A 67 -6.67 4.75 -19.44
N LYS A 68 -7.50 4.93 -20.48
CA LYS A 68 -7.06 4.79 -21.87
C LYS A 68 -6.08 5.90 -22.27
N GLN A 69 -6.32 7.15 -21.87
CA GLN A 69 -5.41 8.27 -22.13
C GLN A 69 -4.04 8.03 -21.49
N VAL A 70 -3.99 7.52 -20.26
CA VAL A 70 -2.72 7.19 -19.59
C VAL A 70 -1.97 6.09 -20.34
N ARG A 71 -2.69 5.06 -20.81
CA ARG A 71 -2.09 3.87 -21.44
C ARG A 71 -1.67 4.10 -22.89
N TYR A 72 -2.49 4.79 -23.67
CA TYR A 72 -2.35 4.89 -25.12
C TYR A 72 -2.10 6.32 -25.62
N GLY A 73 -2.22 7.32 -24.75
CA GLY A 73 -2.19 8.73 -25.12
C GLY A 73 -3.52 9.20 -25.73
N PRO A 74 -3.48 10.30 -26.50
CA PRO A 74 -4.65 10.81 -27.22
C PRO A 74 -5.34 9.74 -28.07
N PHE A 75 -6.67 9.85 -28.16
CA PHE A 75 -7.50 8.94 -28.95
C PHE A 75 -7.02 8.86 -30.42
N LYS A 76 -6.98 7.64 -30.97
CA LYS A 76 -6.67 7.35 -32.38
C LYS A 76 -7.73 6.39 -32.92
N ASP A 77 -8.26 6.64 -34.11
CA ASP A 77 -9.33 5.81 -34.72
C ASP A 77 -8.89 4.35 -34.92
N GLU A 78 -7.59 4.09 -35.07
CA GLU A 78 -7.01 2.75 -35.21
C GLU A 78 -7.14 1.89 -33.93
N LEU A 79 -7.34 2.52 -32.76
CA LEU A 79 -7.44 1.84 -31.46
C LEU A 79 -8.88 1.42 -31.10
N VAL A 80 -9.84 1.66 -32.00
CA VAL A 80 -11.26 1.33 -31.80
C VAL A 80 -11.49 -0.19 -31.79
N ASN A 81 -10.54 -1.00 -32.26
CA ASN A 81 -10.74 -2.43 -32.54
C ASN A 81 -9.90 -3.41 -31.69
N VAL A 82 -9.43 -2.99 -30.51
CA VAL A 82 -8.60 -3.86 -29.64
C VAL A 82 -9.12 -3.94 -28.20
N GLY A 83 -10.08 -4.86 -27.98
CA GLY A 83 -10.10 -5.72 -26.78
C GLY A 83 -11.34 -5.66 -25.86
N TRP A 84 -11.91 -6.85 -25.60
CA TRP A 84 -12.82 -7.37 -24.53
C TRP A 84 -14.03 -6.54 -24.05
N PHE A 85 -14.04 -5.22 -24.21
CA PHE A 85 -15.10 -4.30 -23.74
C PHE A 85 -16.02 -3.84 -24.89
N ASP A 86 -16.16 -4.63 -25.95
CA ASP A 86 -16.87 -4.27 -27.20
C ASP A 86 -18.40 -4.09 -27.05
N LEU A 87 -18.93 -4.19 -25.83
CA LEU A 87 -20.31 -3.82 -25.51
C LEU A 87 -20.43 -2.35 -25.01
N VAL A 88 -19.32 -1.63 -24.81
CA VAL A 88 -19.25 -0.21 -24.39
C VAL A 88 -18.50 0.62 -25.45
N GLY A 89 -18.65 0.24 -26.73
CA GLY A 89 -17.76 0.67 -27.82
C GLY A 89 -17.88 2.12 -28.29
N ASN A 90 -19.03 2.78 -28.13
CA ASN A 90 -19.23 4.14 -28.66
C ASN A 90 -19.02 5.23 -27.60
N ASP A 91 -19.69 5.15 -26.45
CA ASP A 91 -19.70 6.26 -25.50
C ASP A 91 -18.40 6.40 -24.72
N ALA A 92 -17.72 5.29 -24.40
CA ALA A 92 -16.37 5.34 -23.85
C ALA A 92 -15.36 5.93 -24.86
N SER A 93 -15.52 5.61 -26.15
CA SER A 93 -14.69 6.17 -27.22
C SER A 93 -14.96 7.65 -27.43
N LYS A 94 -16.23 8.10 -27.34
CA LYS A 94 -16.59 9.52 -27.35
C LYS A 94 -15.98 10.25 -26.16
N GLU A 95 -16.10 9.70 -24.95
CA GLU A 95 -15.56 10.32 -23.74
C GLU A 95 -14.04 10.41 -23.79
N TRP A 96 -13.36 9.37 -24.30
CA TRP A 96 -11.91 9.41 -24.52
C TRP A 96 -11.52 10.46 -25.58
N ARG A 97 -12.25 10.56 -26.69
CA ARG A 97 -12.01 11.59 -27.71
C ARG A 97 -12.11 13.02 -27.15
N LYS A 98 -13.00 13.27 -26.18
CA LYS A 98 -13.13 14.58 -25.50
C LYS A 98 -11.88 14.96 -24.71
N LEU A 99 -11.05 14.01 -24.28
CA LEU A 99 -9.79 14.30 -23.58
C LEU A 99 -8.76 14.97 -24.51
N GLY A 100 -8.90 14.82 -25.84
CA GLY A 100 -8.03 15.47 -26.81
C GLY A 100 -6.54 15.18 -26.55
N THR A 101 -5.74 16.24 -26.46
CA THR A 101 -4.28 16.17 -26.24
C THR A 101 -3.88 16.17 -24.77
N LEU A 102 -4.76 15.78 -23.85
CA LEU A 102 -4.46 15.70 -22.42
C LEU A 102 -3.21 14.85 -22.18
N GLY A 103 -2.25 15.39 -21.44
CA GLY A 103 -1.00 14.71 -21.12
C GLY A 103 -1.22 13.46 -20.27
N ARG A 104 -0.24 12.55 -20.28
CA ARG A 104 -0.30 11.30 -19.49
C ARG A 104 -0.40 11.59 -17.99
N GLU A 105 0.45 12.48 -17.47
CA GLU A 105 0.48 12.84 -16.04
C GLU A 105 -0.82 13.55 -15.63
N GLU A 106 -1.29 14.51 -16.44
CA GLU A 106 -2.57 15.17 -16.19
C GLU A 106 -3.75 14.18 -16.19
N ALA A 107 -3.75 13.19 -17.09
CA ALA A 107 -4.77 12.14 -17.09
C ALA A 107 -4.69 11.24 -15.83
N MET A 108 -3.48 11.00 -15.30
CA MET A 108 -3.32 10.31 -14.00
C MET A 108 -3.87 11.18 -12.85
N LEU A 109 -3.55 12.47 -12.84
CA LEU A 109 -4.01 13.42 -11.82
C LEU A 109 -5.54 13.51 -11.79
N GLU A 110 -6.15 13.70 -12.95
CA GLU A 110 -7.60 13.77 -13.13
C GLU A 110 -8.28 12.47 -12.67
N PHE A 111 -7.64 11.31 -12.90
CA PHE A 111 -8.14 10.04 -12.38
C PHE A 111 -8.12 10.02 -10.85
N VAL A 112 -7.02 10.45 -10.24
CA VAL A 112 -6.84 10.50 -8.78
C VAL A 112 -7.83 11.47 -8.14
N ARG A 113 -7.98 12.68 -8.71
CA ARG A 113 -8.97 13.68 -8.27
C ARG A 113 -10.39 13.14 -8.33
N LEU A 114 -10.75 12.53 -9.46
CA LEU A 114 -12.08 11.97 -9.62
C LEU A 114 -12.34 10.85 -8.59
N LEU A 115 -11.35 9.99 -8.35
CA LEU A 115 -11.46 8.90 -7.38
C LEU A 115 -11.60 9.41 -5.95
N ASP A 116 -10.85 10.45 -5.58
CA ASP A 116 -10.96 11.10 -4.27
C ASP A 116 -12.37 11.66 -4.02
N VAL A 117 -12.98 12.25 -5.04
CA VAL A 117 -14.35 12.79 -4.96
C VAL A 117 -15.39 11.68 -4.83
N VAL A 118 -15.33 10.64 -5.67
CA VAL A 118 -16.39 9.61 -5.72
C VAL A 118 -16.19 8.48 -4.71
N CYS A 119 -15.01 8.38 -4.10
CA CYS A 119 -14.72 7.42 -3.05
C CYS A 119 -13.84 8.08 -1.97
N PRO A 120 -14.41 8.91 -1.08
CA PRO A 120 -13.67 9.65 -0.06
C PRO A 120 -12.71 8.82 0.83
N PRO A 121 -12.98 7.53 1.16
CA PRO A 121 -12.02 6.70 1.89
C PRO A 121 -10.71 6.41 1.14
N PHE A 122 -10.63 6.71 -0.16
CA PHE A 122 -9.46 6.47 -0.99
C PHE A 122 -8.22 7.19 -0.44
N LYS A 123 -8.27 8.52 -0.26
CA LYS A 123 -7.14 9.33 0.22
C LYS A 123 -6.57 8.84 1.56
N PRO A 124 -7.36 8.67 2.64
CA PRO A 124 -6.81 8.16 3.89
C PRO A 124 -6.23 6.74 3.77
N THR A 125 -6.83 5.87 2.94
CA THR A 125 -6.30 4.51 2.71
C THR A 125 -4.92 4.53 2.06
N ILE A 126 -4.70 5.40 1.07
CA ILE A 126 -3.40 5.52 0.40
C ILE A 126 -2.36 6.13 1.34
N ASN A 127 -2.73 7.13 2.14
CA ASN A 127 -1.85 7.73 3.14
C ASN A 127 -1.40 6.72 4.20
N GLU A 128 -2.33 5.93 4.72
CA GLU A 128 -1.99 4.86 5.66
C GLU A 128 -1.02 3.85 5.03
N LYS A 129 -1.27 3.45 3.79
CA LYS A 129 -0.37 2.56 3.05
C LYS A 129 1.03 3.16 2.91
N ALA A 130 1.15 4.44 2.54
CA ALA A 130 2.43 5.12 2.41
C ALA A 130 3.20 5.19 3.73
N ALA A 131 2.50 5.49 4.83
CA ALA A 131 3.08 5.53 6.17
C ALA A 131 3.59 4.15 6.62
N LEU A 132 2.84 3.08 6.32
CA LEU A 132 3.24 1.70 6.62
C LEU A 132 4.47 1.27 5.80
N GLU A 133 4.50 1.54 4.50
CA GLU A 133 5.65 1.21 3.64
C GLU A 133 6.92 1.97 4.07
N THR A 134 6.78 3.25 4.42
CA THR A 134 7.89 4.06 4.96
C THR A 134 8.41 3.49 6.28
N SER A 135 7.50 3.16 7.21
CA SER A 135 7.86 2.58 8.50
C SER A 135 8.57 1.24 8.34
N GLN A 136 8.09 0.40 7.42
CA GLN A 136 8.69 -0.90 7.12
C GLN A 136 10.09 -0.75 6.52
N ALA A 137 10.27 0.17 5.56
CA ALA A 137 11.58 0.45 4.95
C ALA A 137 12.62 0.93 5.99
N ILE A 138 12.19 1.75 6.97
CA ILE A 138 13.05 2.19 8.07
C ILE A 138 13.47 1.00 8.96
N LEU A 139 12.53 0.12 9.30
CA LEU A 139 12.81 -1.07 10.10
C LEU A 139 13.77 -2.04 9.40
N ASP A 140 13.59 -2.25 8.09
CA ASP A 140 14.43 -3.15 7.32
C ASP A 140 15.86 -2.59 7.15
N ARG A 141 16.00 -1.28 6.87
CA ARG A 141 17.31 -0.62 6.89
C ARG A 141 18.00 -0.73 8.25
N ARG A 142 17.24 -0.64 9.35
CA ARG A 142 17.78 -0.81 10.71
C ARG A 142 18.26 -2.24 10.96
N ARG A 143 17.51 -3.24 10.50
CA ARG A 143 17.89 -4.66 10.60
C ARG A 143 19.14 -4.96 9.80
N GLU A 144 19.22 -4.48 8.57
CA GLU A 144 20.40 -4.64 7.71
C GLU A 144 21.64 -3.99 8.33
N SER A 145 21.53 -2.73 8.79
CA SER A 145 22.64 -2.04 9.45
C SER A 145 23.09 -2.76 10.73
N SER A 146 22.16 -3.33 11.49
CA SER A 146 22.48 -4.10 12.70
C SER A 146 23.14 -5.44 12.37
N GLY A 147 22.70 -6.11 11.31
CA GLY A 147 23.30 -7.35 10.79
C GLY A 147 24.74 -7.13 10.30
N ILE A 148 24.99 -6.04 9.57
CA ILE A 148 26.33 -5.67 9.09
C ILE A 148 27.26 -5.33 10.26
N LEU A 149 26.81 -4.52 11.23
CA LEU A 149 27.62 -4.18 12.41
C LEU A 149 27.98 -5.42 13.24
N ASN A 150 27.01 -6.31 13.46
CA ASN A 150 27.27 -7.56 14.19
C ASN A 150 28.25 -8.46 13.42
N SER A 151 28.07 -8.63 12.11
CA SER A 151 28.96 -9.45 11.27
C SER A 151 30.39 -8.88 11.22
N ALA A 152 30.54 -7.57 11.08
CA ALA A 152 31.85 -6.89 11.09
C ALA A 152 32.56 -7.03 12.44
N ASN A 153 31.82 -6.89 13.55
CA ASN A 153 32.36 -7.13 14.90
C ASN A 153 32.84 -8.58 15.08
N TYR A 154 32.08 -9.57 14.61
CA TYR A 154 32.53 -10.97 14.64
C TYR A 154 33.78 -11.21 13.76
N SER A 155 33.84 -10.62 12.57
CA SER A 155 35.00 -10.77 11.68
C SER A 155 36.27 -10.11 12.25
N HIS A 156 36.15 -8.94 12.88
CA HIS A 156 37.27 -8.25 13.52
C HIS A 156 37.82 -9.03 14.72
N LEU A 157 36.97 -9.67 15.52
CA LEU A 157 37.38 -10.56 16.62
C LEU A 157 38.16 -11.79 16.15
N ILE A 158 37.89 -12.30 14.94
CA ILE A 158 38.53 -13.51 14.38
C ILE A 158 39.89 -13.19 13.75
N SER A 159 40.12 -11.95 13.31
CA SER A 159 41.33 -11.59 12.55
C SER A 159 42.55 -11.23 13.42
N GLY A 160 42.39 -11.09 14.74
CA GLY A 160 43.47 -10.71 15.66
C GLY A 160 44.04 -11.86 16.50
N ASN A 161 45.20 -12.41 16.09
CA ASN A 161 46.13 -13.27 16.85
C ASN A 161 45.70 -14.70 17.27
N ALA A 162 46.67 -15.62 17.25
CA ALA A 162 46.52 -17.07 17.48
C ALA A 162 46.12 -17.51 18.92
N GLU A 163 46.06 -16.59 19.88
CA GLU A 163 45.55 -16.83 21.24
C GLU A 163 44.00 -16.85 21.30
N THR A 164 43.33 -16.48 20.21
CA THR A 164 41.86 -16.35 20.12
C THR A 164 41.10 -17.68 20.07
N GLY A 165 41.73 -18.80 19.72
CA GLY A 165 41.03 -20.07 19.52
C GLY A 165 40.32 -20.60 20.78
N GLU A 166 40.94 -20.49 21.96
CA GLU A 166 40.32 -20.92 23.22
C GLU A 166 39.26 -19.93 23.73
N VAL A 167 39.50 -18.63 23.54
CA VAL A 167 38.52 -17.58 23.89
C VAL A 167 37.28 -17.71 23.01
N LEU A 168 37.46 -18.00 21.72
CA LEU A 168 36.38 -18.25 20.77
C LEU A 168 35.56 -19.48 21.15
N LYS A 169 36.22 -20.60 21.49
CA LYS A 169 35.52 -21.80 21.98
C LYS A 169 34.69 -21.52 23.23
N LYS A 170 35.25 -20.79 24.20
CA LYS A 170 34.49 -20.39 25.41
C LYS A 170 33.30 -19.49 25.08
N TYR A 171 33.46 -18.56 24.15
CA TYR A 171 32.38 -17.66 23.73
C TYR A 171 31.28 -18.41 22.95
N GLU A 172 31.64 -19.33 22.07
CA GLU A 172 30.70 -20.21 21.36
C GLU A 172 29.95 -21.13 22.33
N GLU A 173 30.65 -21.73 23.30
CA GLU A 173 30.03 -22.56 24.34
C GLU A 173 29.04 -21.73 25.18
N GLN A 174 29.42 -20.49 25.54
CA GLN A 174 28.55 -19.58 26.27
C GLN A 174 27.33 -19.17 25.43
N ARG A 175 27.50 -18.87 24.14
CA ARG A 175 26.39 -18.63 23.21
C ARG A 175 25.47 -19.84 23.10
N ARG A 176 26.02 -21.05 23.01
CA ARG A 176 25.24 -22.29 22.94
C ARG A 176 24.44 -22.50 24.22
N GLN A 177 25.05 -22.29 25.39
CA GLN A 177 24.38 -22.40 26.68
C GLN A 177 23.24 -21.38 26.82
N ILE A 178 23.46 -20.13 26.42
CA ILE A 178 22.42 -19.10 26.44
C ILE A 178 21.26 -19.48 25.50
N GLN A 179 21.59 -19.93 24.28
CA GLN A 179 20.58 -20.34 23.31
C GLN A 179 19.78 -21.56 23.79
N GLU A 180 20.44 -22.58 24.35
CA GLU A 180 19.78 -23.76 24.91
C GLU A 180 18.90 -23.40 26.11
N ALA A 181 19.36 -22.53 27.01
CA ALA A 181 18.58 -22.07 28.15
C ALA A 181 17.34 -21.29 27.71
N LEU A 182 17.50 -20.40 26.73
CA LEU A 182 16.39 -19.65 26.14
C LEU A 182 15.40 -20.61 25.47
N ASN A 183 15.89 -21.51 24.62
CA ASN A 183 15.07 -22.53 23.94
C ASN A 183 14.31 -23.40 24.94
N LYS A 184 14.94 -23.81 26.06
CA LYS A 184 14.26 -24.54 27.14
C LYS A 184 13.17 -23.69 27.81
N ALA A 185 13.46 -22.43 28.12
CA ALA A 185 12.49 -21.53 28.75
C ALA A 185 11.28 -21.23 27.86
N THR A 186 11.48 -21.12 26.53
CA THR A 186 10.42 -20.84 25.57
C THR A 186 9.82 -22.10 24.92
N TYR A 187 10.36 -23.29 25.21
CA TYR A 187 9.92 -24.55 24.59
C TYR A 187 8.41 -24.77 24.70
N HIS A 188 7.86 -24.60 25.91
CA HIS A 188 6.42 -24.77 26.13
C HIS A 188 5.59 -23.75 25.36
N GLN A 189 6.04 -22.50 25.25
CA GLN A 189 5.34 -21.48 24.48
C GLN A 189 5.30 -21.84 22.99
N PHE A 190 6.42 -22.31 22.44
CA PHE A 190 6.48 -22.78 21.05
C PHE A 190 5.64 -24.04 20.82
N LEU A 191 5.63 -24.99 21.75
CA LEU A 191 4.84 -26.22 21.65
C LEU A 191 3.34 -25.94 21.70
N THR A 192 2.88 -25.11 22.65
CA THR A 192 1.48 -24.72 22.78
C THR A 192 1.02 -23.97 21.53
N TYR A 193 1.83 -23.06 21.01
CA TYR A 193 1.53 -22.36 19.76
C TYR A 193 1.42 -23.34 18.57
N ALA A 194 2.38 -24.26 18.41
CA ALA A 194 2.37 -25.24 17.34
C ALA A 194 1.12 -26.14 17.36
N GLN A 195 0.70 -26.56 18.56
CA GLN A 195 -0.53 -27.35 18.76
C GLN A 195 -1.81 -26.56 18.42
N GLN A 196 -1.82 -25.24 18.66
CA GLN A 196 -2.96 -24.38 18.33
C GLN A 196 -3.04 -24.06 16.84
N THR A 197 -1.90 -23.97 16.14
CA THR A 197 -1.85 -23.71 14.69
C THR A 197 -2.04 -24.93 13.79
N PHE A 198 -1.93 -26.15 14.34
CA PHE A 198 -2.16 -27.41 13.60
C PHE A 198 -3.11 -28.34 14.37
N PRO A 199 -4.44 -28.20 14.21
CA PRO A 199 -5.38 -29.16 14.77
C PRO A 199 -5.31 -30.49 14.01
N GLY A 200 -4.58 -31.45 14.59
CA GLY A 200 -4.65 -32.91 14.42
C GLY A 200 -4.95 -33.49 13.04
N ASP A 201 -3.91 -34.00 12.37
CA ASP A 201 -4.08 -35.08 11.39
C ASP A 201 -3.86 -36.43 12.12
N PRO A 202 -4.89 -37.29 12.26
CA PRO A 202 -4.77 -38.51 13.03
C PRO A 202 -4.15 -39.61 12.16
N ALA A 203 -2.86 -39.91 12.37
CA ALA A 203 -2.28 -41.12 11.83
C ALA A 203 -1.20 -41.71 12.74
N LYS A 204 -1.60 -42.83 13.36
CA LYS A 204 -0.86 -44.08 13.60
C LYS A 204 -0.72 -44.48 15.07
N THR A 205 -1.67 -45.29 15.53
CA THR A 205 -1.34 -46.59 16.13
C THR A 205 -2.34 -47.60 15.62
#